data_AF-A0AA88XFM5-F1
#
_entry.id   AF-A0AA88XFM5-F1
#
_cell.length_a   1.000
_cell.length_b   1.000
_cell.length_c   1.000
_cell.angle_alpha   90.00
_cell.angle_beta   90.00
_cell.angle_gamma   90.00
#
_symmetry.space_group_name_H-M   'P 1'
#
loop_
_entity.id
_entity.type
_entity.pdbx_description
1 polymer ?
#
loop_
_entity_poly.entity_id
_entity_poly.type
_entity_poly.pdbx_seq_one_letter_code
_entity_poly.pdbx_strand_id
1 'polypeptide(L)'
;MRVSSTYGKKTVFLDLKTINHRTIFPTSVQIYTQMDPSIDFLIDDCSLQEIPDDNSWLTEAQARINQIRKAPVSIKMKVRGHNMFWGDDGHVPYWVKGLNSADLLQAMQHHVNSMVSHTRGKLEHWDVNNENLHGDFYERHTGNPDITAQMFKWIHTQESGVKLFLNDYGVAVKSQYTTVWTPCLSFKASAYRDQAIQLKKEGIPIYGMGVQGHFYGSDIDIVGLKYRLDLLAEAGLPIWITELTIQEQDENKKAKALESLITLFFSHPAVEGVLLWGFWDHAMKNTAAAITTGSNVTPNAAGVVYQRLYGQDWKTDFSHAISSHGPVTTSAFMGDYSLKVKNNNHVIHTETFTLDKAGKNLTIHLQGTYTCVVVSGIRNRCIYNK
;
A
#
# COMPACT_ATOMS: atom_id res chain seq x y z
N MET A 1 12.64 -13.09 33.02
CA MET A 1 12.91 -13.05 31.56
C MET A 1 11.94 -12.07 30.94
N ARG A 2 12.39 -10.93 30.38
CA ARG A 2 11.49 -9.97 29.70
C ARG A 2 11.46 -10.22 28.22
N VAL A 3 10.29 -10.34 27.60
CA VAL A 3 10.15 -10.35 26.13
C VAL A 3 9.55 -9.01 25.67
N SER A 4 10.17 -8.33 24.71
CA SER A 4 9.64 -7.08 24.12
C SER A 4 9.38 -7.22 22.62
N SER A 5 8.25 -6.70 22.16
CA SER A 5 7.90 -6.57 20.74
C SER A 5 7.49 -5.14 20.40
N THR A 6 7.82 -4.67 19.20
CA THR A 6 7.51 -3.31 18.74
C THR A 6 6.71 -3.34 17.44
N TYR A 7 5.50 -2.78 17.45
CA TYR A 7 4.74 -2.43 16.25
C TYR A 7 4.22 -1.00 16.43
N GLY A 8 4.44 -0.13 15.43
CA GLY A 8 3.88 1.23 15.39
C GLY A 8 3.86 1.99 16.73
N LYS A 9 5.02 2.41 17.26
CA LYS A 9 5.17 3.17 18.53
C LYS A 9 4.52 2.54 19.78
N LYS A 10 4.17 1.24 19.80
CA LYS A 10 3.71 0.57 21.02
C LYS A 10 4.52 -0.70 21.30
N THR A 11 4.83 -0.90 22.57
CA THR A 11 5.56 -2.06 23.10
C THR A 11 4.61 -2.92 23.93
N VAL A 12 4.56 -4.23 23.67
CA VAL A 12 3.86 -5.21 24.51
C VAL A 12 4.89 -5.95 25.34
N PHE A 13 4.65 -6.08 26.65
CA PHE A 13 5.51 -6.79 27.60
C PHE A 13 4.81 -8.05 28.11
N LEU A 14 5.55 -9.15 28.24
CA LEU A 14 5.12 -10.35 28.95
C LEU A 14 6.13 -10.72 30.04
N ASP A 15 5.61 -11.05 31.22
CA ASP A 15 6.40 -11.46 32.37
C ASP A 15 6.08 -12.91 32.76
N LEU A 16 7.13 -13.72 32.83
CA LEU A 16 7.10 -15.08 33.37
C LEU A 16 7.74 -15.10 34.75
N LYS A 17 7.03 -15.62 35.75
CA LYS A 17 7.53 -15.87 37.10
C LYS A 17 7.94 -17.33 37.25
N THR A 18 9.22 -17.60 37.52
CA THR A 18 9.68 -18.92 37.95
C THR A 18 9.51 -19.04 39.46
N ILE A 19 8.67 -19.98 39.91
CA ILE A 19 8.51 -20.31 41.33
C ILE A 19 9.42 -21.53 41.62
N ASN A 20 10.72 -21.30 41.82
CA ASN A 20 11.64 -22.10 42.67
C ASN A 20 13.12 -21.91 42.29
N HIS A 21 13.98 -21.79 43.31
CA HIS A 21 15.41 -21.48 43.23
C HIS A 21 16.34 -22.66 42.89
N ARG A 22 15.98 -23.52 41.92
CA ARG A 22 16.93 -24.49 41.36
C ARG A 22 16.76 -24.57 39.85
N THR A 23 17.82 -24.15 39.16
CA THR A 23 18.12 -24.15 37.72
C THR A 23 17.03 -24.73 36.81
N ILE A 24 16.38 -23.87 36.01
CA ILE A 24 15.51 -24.27 34.89
C ILE A 24 15.85 -23.37 33.70
N PHE A 25 16.23 -23.97 32.57
CA PHE A 25 16.20 -23.31 31.26
C PHE A 25 14.73 -23.30 30.78
N PRO A 26 14.14 -22.15 30.43
CA PRO A 26 12.78 -22.13 29.91
C PRO A 26 12.73 -22.88 28.56
N THR A 27 11.93 -23.94 28.49
CA THR A 27 11.72 -24.75 27.29
C THR A 27 10.60 -24.23 26.39
N SER A 28 9.76 -23.33 26.91
CA SER A 28 8.76 -22.59 26.13
C SER A 28 8.35 -21.28 26.82
N VAL A 29 7.99 -20.29 26.00
CA VAL A 29 7.40 -19.01 26.43
C VAL A 29 6.06 -18.88 25.71
N GLN A 30 4.97 -18.75 26.47
CA GLN A 30 3.63 -18.57 25.92
C GLN A 30 3.13 -17.14 26.19
N ILE A 31 2.57 -16.53 25.15
CA ILE A 31 2.07 -15.16 25.18
C ILE A 31 0.56 -15.18 25.37
N TYR A 32 0.08 -14.74 26.53
CA TYR A 32 -1.35 -14.58 26.79
C TYR A 32 -1.73 -13.12 26.59
N THR A 33 -2.56 -12.85 25.58
CA THR A 33 -3.19 -11.54 25.40
C THR A 33 -4.65 -11.63 25.82
N GLN A 34 -5.16 -10.61 26.54
CA GLN A 34 -6.60 -10.40 26.68
C GLN A 34 -7.10 -9.61 25.47
N MET A 35 -6.95 -10.19 24.28
CA MET A 35 -7.62 -9.71 23.08
C MET A 35 -8.72 -10.69 22.71
N ASP A 36 -9.69 -10.22 21.93
CA ASP A 36 -10.70 -11.06 21.33
C ASP A 36 -10.00 -12.21 20.58
N PRO A 37 -10.34 -13.49 20.85
CA PRO A 37 -9.71 -14.64 20.22
C PRO A 37 -9.89 -14.70 18.69
N SER A 38 -10.65 -13.80 18.09
CA SER A 38 -10.81 -13.64 16.64
C SER A 38 -9.76 -12.74 15.97
N ILE A 39 -8.86 -12.10 16.73
CA ILE A 39 -7.86 -11.17 16.19
C ILE A 39 -6.50 -11.88 16.05
N ASP A 40 -6.11 -12.17 14.81
CA ASP A 40 -4.74 -12.54 14.48
C ASP A 40 -3.83 -11.31 14.48
N PHE A 41 -2.64 -11.42 15.09
CA PHE A 41 -1.62 -10.37 15.05
C PHE A 41 -0.24 -10.97 14.75
N LEU A 42 0.57 -10.22 14.00
CA LEU A 42 1.94 -10.57 13.68
C LEU A 42 2.88 -9.93 14.69
N ILE A 43 3.74 -10.73 15.34
CA ILE A 43 4.85 -10.23 16.17
C ILE A 43 6.09 -10.12 15.29
N ASP A 44 6.47 -8.90 14.94
CA ASP A 44 7.57 -8.66 14.00
C ASP A 44 8.96 -8.81 14.64
N ASP A 45 9.17 -8.38 15.89
CA ASP A 45 10.47 -8.44 16.59
C ASP A 45 10.22 -8.85 18.05
N CYS A 46 11.03 -9.75 18.61
CA CYS A 46 10.87 -10.30 19.96
C CYS A 46 12.25 -10.41 20.60
N SER A 47 12.55 -9.56 21.59
CA SER A 47 13.86 -9.56 22.26
C SER A 47 13.74 -9.87 23.75
N LEU A 48 14.75 -10.59 24.26
CA LEU A 48 14.82 -10.97 25.66
C LEU A 48 15.89 -10.15 26.41
N GLN A 49 15.51 -9.48 27.51
CA GLN A 49 16.47 -8.75 28.37
C GLN A 49 16.33 -9.12 29.85
N GLU A 50 17.46 -9.34 30.52
CA GLU A 50 17.56 -9.52 31.96
C GLU A 50 17.81 -8.16 32.63
N ILE A 51 17.08 -7.86 33.71
CA ILE A 51 17.19 -6.58 34.44
C ILE A 51 17.44 -6.89 35.92
N PRO A 52 18.24 -6.07 36.64
CA PRO A 52 18.49 -6.23 38.06
C PRO A 52 17.22 -6.29 38.90
N ASP A 53 17.28 -7.05 39.97
CA ASP A 53 16.18 -7.24 40.92
C ASP A 53 15.95 -5.94 41.71
N ASP A 54 14.78 -5.31 41.53
CA ASP A 54 14.38 -4.03 42.14
C ASP A 54 12.95 -4.15 42.64
N ASN A 55 12.71 -3.96 43.94
CA ASN A 55 11.39 -4.09 44.60
C ASN A 55 10.25 -3.21 44.06
N SER A 56 10.52 -2.21 43.22
CA SER A 56 9.52 -1.32 42.60
C SER A 56 8.93 -1.87 41.28
N TRP A 57 9.50 -2.97 40.77
CA TRP A 57 9.20 -3.52 39.45
C TRP A 57 7.70 -3.76 39.19
N LEU A 58 6.98 -4.29 40.18
CA LEU A 58 5.57 -4.66 40.05
C LEU A 58 4.67 -3.43 39.88
N THR A 59 4.96 -2.37 40.65
CA THR A 59 4.20 -1.12 40.61
C THR A 59 4.43 -0.39 39.29
N GLU A 60 5.68 -0.33 38.82
CA GLU A 60 6.00 0.26 37.52
C GLU A 60 5.38 -0.52 36.34
N ALA A 61 5.43 -1.85 36.38
CA ALA A 61 4.83 -2.70 35.36
C ALA A 61 3.30 -2.51 35.31
N GLN A 62 2.64 -2.48 36.45
CA GLN A 62 1.20 -2.27 36.54
C GLN A 62 0.79 -0.88 36.01
N ALA A 63 1.58 0.16 36.32
CA ALA A 63 1.35 1.51 35.80
C ALA A 63 1.46 1.56 34.27
N ARG A 64 2.48 0.92 33.69
CA ARG A 64 2.68 0.84 32.22
C ARG A 64 1.58 0.02 31.54
N ILE A 65 1.21 -1.14 32.09
CA ILE A 65 0.10 -1.96 31.58
C ILE A 65 -1.21 -1.16 31.57
N ASN A 66 -1.50 -0.44 32.64
CA ASN A 66 -2.70 0.40 32.72
C ASN A 66 -2.69 1.54 31.71
N GLN A 67 -1.52 2.15 31.47
CA GLN A 67 -1.33 3.18 30.46
C GLN A 67 -1.51 2.63 29.03
N ILE A 68 -0.96 1.45 28.75
CA ILE A 68 -1.00 0.82 27.42
C ILE A 68 -2.39 0.25 27.11
N ARG A 69 -3.05 -0.42 28.06
CA ARG A 69 -4.42 -0.98 27.90
C ARG A 69 -5.47 0.10 27.64
N LYS A 70 -5.30 1.29 28.22
CA LYS A 70 -6.24 2.41 28.09
C LYS A 70 -5.84 3.40 26.99
N ALA A 71 -4.70 3.20 26.34
CA ALA A 71 -4.27 4.07 25.26
C ALA A 71 -5.15 3.83 24.02
N PRO A 72 -5.72 4.89 23.41
CA PRO A 72 -6.46 4.75 22.16
C PRO A 72 -5.59 4.04 21.10
N VAL A 73 -6.19 3.11 20.36
CA VAL A 73 -5.56 2.53 19.16
C VAL A 73 -5.79 3.52 18.03
N SER A 74 -4.71 4.07 17.48
CA SER A 74 -4.74 4.89 16.27
C SER A 74 -4.01 4.13 15.17
N ILE A 75 -4.75 3.72 14.14
CA ILE A 75 -4.20 3.14 12.93
C ILE A 75 -4.08 4.28 11.92
N LYS A 76 -2.85 4.52 11.44
CA LYS A 76 -2.60 5.49 10.36
C LYS A 76 -2.59 4.75 9.04
N MET A 77 -3.68 4.82 8.31
CA MET A 77 -3.78 4.31 6.94
C MET A 77 -3.91 5.48 5.98
N LYS A 78 -3.20 5.39 4.86
CA LYS A 78 -3.44 6.27 3.72
C LYS A 78 -4.74 5.84 3.05
N VAL A 79 -5.59 6.79 2.72
CA VAL A 79 -6.90 6.54 2.11
C VAL A 79 -6.95 7.21 0.74
N ARG A 80 -7.51 6.52 -0.25
CA ARG A 80 -7.88 7.09 -1.55
C ARG A 80 -9.37 7.41 -1.54
N GLY A 81 -9.71 8.65 -1.86
CA GLY A 81 -11.09 9.04 -2.17
C GLY A 81 -11.46 8.52 -3.55
N HIS A 82 -12.45 7.64 -3.60
CA HIS A 82 -12.98 7.09 -4.85
C HIS A 82 -14.50 7.19 -4.79
N ASN A 83 -15.13 8.11 -5.53
CA ASN A 83 -14.60 9.12 -6.45
C ASN A 83 -15.34 10.47 -6.27
N MET A 84 -14.84 11.59 -6.81
CA MET A 84 -15.58 12.87 -6.76
C MET A 84 -16.73 12.90 -7.77
N PHE A 85 -16.45 12.48 -9.00
CA PHE A 85 -17.39 12.50 -10.11
C PHE A 85 -17.30 11.20 -10.89
N TRP A 86 -18.45 10.69 -11.37
CA TRP A 86 -18.53 9.60 -12.34
C TRP A 86 -19.41 10.05 -13.49
N GLY A 87 -18.82 10.18 -14.68
CA GLY A 87 -19.51 10.69 -15.88
C GLY A 87 -20.39 9.66 -16.59
N ASP A 88 -20.48 8.43 -16.09
CA ASP A 88 -21.34 7.39 -16.64
C ASP A 88 -22.80 7.63 -16.19
N ASP A 89 -23.73 7.68 -17.15
CA ASP A 89 -25.14 7.95 -16.88
C ASP A 89 -25.75 7.01 -15.83
N GLY A 90 -25.31 5.75 -15.73
CA GLY A 90 -25.78 4.79 -14.75
C GLY A 90 -25.38 5.14 -13.31
N HIS A 91 -24.29 5.88 -13.14
CA HIS A 91 -23.71 6.26 -11.85
C HIS A 91 -24.05 7.68 -11.40
N VAL A 92 -24.64 8.50 -12.28
CA VAL A 92 -25.10 9.84 -11.93
C VAL A 92 -26.43 9.79 -11.16
N PRO A 93 -26.56 10.45 -9.98
CA PRO A 93 -27.80 10.48 -9.22
C PRO A 93 -28.98 11.04 -10.02
N TYR A 94 -30.17 10.45 -9.86
CA TYR A 94 -31.35 10.82 -10.65
C TYR A 94 -31.70 12.31 -10.62
N TRP A 95 -31.58 12.97 -9.46
CA TRP A 95 -31.88 14.40 -9.32
C TRP A 95 -30.92 15.31 -10.10
N VAL A 96 -29.69 14.86 -10.36
CA VAL A 96 -28.67 15.61 -11.13
C VAL A 96 -29.03 15.60 -12.61
N LYS A 97 -29.63 14.51 -13.11
CA LYS A 97 -30.00 14.34 -14.53
C LYS A 97 -31.04 15.34 -15.02
N GLY A 98 -31.84 15.89 -14.11
CA GLY A 98 -32.88 16.88 -14.43
C GLY A 98 -32.40 18.33 -14.40
N LEU A 99 -31.15 18.60 -14.03
CA LEU A 99 -30.62 19.95 -13.90
C LEU A 99 -30.29 20.53 -15.28
N ASN A 100 -30.53 21.84 -15.45
CA ASN A 100 -29.96 22.57 -16.58
C ASN A 100 -28.45 22.81 -16.36
N SER A 101 -27.74 23.25 -17.40
CA SER A 101 -26.28 23.46 -17.35
C SER A 101 -25.83 24.35 -16.16
N ALA A 102 -26.53 25.45 -15.88
CA ALA A 102 -26.14 26.39 -14.83
C ALA A 102 -26.36 25.81 -13.42
N ASP A 103 -27.47 25.12 -13.20
CA ASP A 103 -27.76 24.46 -11.93
C ASP A 103 -26.86 23.23 -11.71
N LEU A 104 -26.53 22.51 -12.78
CA LEU A 104 -25.57 21.40 -12.74
C LEU A 104 -24.18 21.90 -12.31
N LEU A 105 -23.69 22.99 -12.92
CA LEU A 105 -22.40 23.57 -12.57
C LEU A 105 -22.34 23.99 -11.09
N GLN A 106 -23.41 24.61 -10.60
CA GLN A 106 -23.54 24.97 -9.17
C GLN A 106 -23.56 23.72 -8.28
N ALA A 107 -24.31 22.69 -8.65
CA ALA A 107 -24.38 21.44 -7.90
C ALA A 107 -23.01 20.74 -7.83
N MET A 108 -22.25 20.74 -8.93
CA MET A 108 -20.89 20.19 -8.98
C MET A 108 -19.93 20.94 -8.04
N GLN A 109 -19.92 22.28 -8.09
CA GLN A 109 -19.07 23.08 -7.21
C GLN A 109 -19.45 22.93 -5.74
N HIS A 110 -20.75 22.92 -5.44
CA HIS A 110 -21.25 22.65 -4.09
C HIS A 110 -20.84 21.26 -3.59
N HIS A 111 -20.90 20.24 -4.46
CA HIS A 111 -20.44 18.90 -4.14
C HIS A 111 -18.95 18.88 -3.77
N VAL A 112 -18.08 19.50 -4.57
CA VAL A 112 -16.65 19.62 -4.26
C VAL A 112 -16.44 20.30 -2.91
N ASN A 113 -17.08 21.45 -2.68
CA ASN A 113 -16.96 22.19 -1.41
C ASN A 113 -17.34 21.32 -0.21
N SER A 114 -18.48 20.61 -0.31
CA SER A 114 -18.94 19.72 0.74
C SER A 114 -17.95 18.57 0.98
N MET A 115 -17.55 17.85 -0.07
CA MET A 115 -16.69 16.68 0.06
C MET A 115 -15.30 17.05 0.59
N VAL A 116 -14.68 18.09 0.05
CA VAL A 116 -13.38 18.58 0.54
C VAL A 116 -13.49 19.02 2.01
N SER A 117 -14.56 19.72 2.40
CA SER A 117 -14.75 20.11 3.81
C SER A 117 -14.80 18.92 4.77
N HIS A 118 -15.37 17.79 4.35
CA HIS A 118 -15.49 16.59 5.21
C HIS A 118 -14.20 15.76 5.28
N THR A 119 -13.36 15.84 4.25
CA THR A 119 -12.25 14.91 4.01
C THR A 119 -10.87 15.55 4.08
N ARG A 120 -10.81 16.89 4.15
CA ARG A 120 -9.55 17.65 4.18
C ARG A 120 -8.54 17.06 5.16
N GLY A 121 -7.33 16.78 4.66
CA GLY A 121 -6.21 16.24 5.42
C GLY A 121 -6.35 14.76 5.79
N LYS A 122 -7.39 14.06 5.32
CA LYS A 122 -7.62 12.63 5.59
C LYS A 122 -7.24 11.73 4.43
N LEU A 123 -7.18 12.26 3.21
CA LEU A 123 -6.92 11.47 2.01
C LEU A 123 -5.52 11.73 1.46
N GLU A 124 -4.87 10.67 1.02
CA GLU A 124 -3.61 10.77 0.27
C GLU A 124 -3.91 11.04 -1.22
N HIS A 125 -4.88 10.30 -1.77
CA HIS A 125 -5.26 10.32 -3.19
C HIS A 125 -6.73 10.67 -3.39
N TRP A 126 -7.07 11.20 -4.55
CA TRP A 126 -8.46 11.41 -4.99
C TRP A 126 -8.65 11.06 -6.47
N ASP A 127 -9.57 10.15 -6.77
CA ASP A 127 -10.01 9.87 -8.15
C ASP A 127 -11.06 10.92 -8.54
N VAL A 128 -10.69 11.85 -9.43
CA VAL A 128 -11.48 13.06 -9.67
C VAL A 128 -12.71 12.76 -10.52
N ASN A 129 -12.53 12.38 -11.78
CA ASN A 129 -13.61 11.90 -12.64
C ASN A 129 -13.31 10.46 -13.05
N ASN A 130 -14.14 9.53 -12.59
CA ASN A 130 -13.97 8.10 -12.86
C ASN A 130 -14.48 7.78 -14.26
N GLU A 131 -13.73 6.95 -14.98
CA GLU A 131 -14.10 6.39 -16.28
C GLU A 131 -14.38 7.45 -17.35
N ASN A 132 -13.56 8.50 -17.35
CA ASN A 132 -13.72 9.66 -18.21
C ASN A 132 -13.67 9.31 -19.72
N LEU A 133 -13.04 8.20 -20.12
CA LEU A 133 -13.04 7.75 -21.52
C LEU A 133 -14.33 7.03 -21.94
N HIS A 134 -15.24 6.77 -21.00
CA HIS A 134 -16.48 6.02 -21.23
C HIS A 134 -17.73 6.82 -20.86
N GLY A 135 -17.64 7.78 -19.94
CA GLY A 135 -18.75 8.64 -19.53
C GLY A 135 -18.49 10.11 -19.76
N ASP A 136 -19.38 10.79 -20.50
CA ASP A 136 -19.29 12.21 -20.86
C ASP A 136 -20.42 13.07 -20.27
N PHE A 137 -21.14 12.56 -19.26
CA PHE A 137 -22.34 13.21 -18.73
C PHE A 137 -22.11 14.68 -18.40
N TYR A 138 -21.03 15.03 -17.69
CA TYR A 138 -20.80 16.40 -17.25
C TYR A 138 -20.43 17.31 -18.43
N GLU A 139 -19.58 16.87 -19.35
CA GLU A 139 -19.22 17.59 -20.58
C GLU A 139 -20.48 17.91 -21.38
N ARG A 140 -21.31 16.89 -21.61
CA ARG A 140 -22.47 16.94 -22.49
C ARG A 140 -23.63 17.76 -21.91
N HIS A 141 -23.83 17.73 -20.59
CA HIS A 141 -24.92 18.48 -19.93
C HIS A 141 -24.51 19.90 -19.48
N THR A 142 -23.22 20.16 -19.26
CA THR A 142 -22.74 21.53 -19.06
C THR A 142 -22.49 22.25 -20.38
N GLY A 143 -22.21 21.52 -21.47
CA GLY A 143 -21.78 22.05 -22.76
C GLY A 143 -20.32 22.53 -22.76
N ASN A 144 -19.54 22.13 -21.75
CA ASN A 144 -18.17 22.59 -21.54
C ASN A 144 -17.18 21.42 -21.72
N PRO A 145 -16.38 21.39 -22.80
CA PRO A 145 -15.39 20.34 -23.03
C PRO A 145 -14.26 20.35 -21.98
N ASP A 146 -14.04 21.48 -21.29
CA ASP A 146 -12.98 21.63 -20.30
C ASP A 146 -13.47 21.37 -18.86
N ILE A 147 -14.69 20.84 -18.69
CA ILE A 147 -15.28 20.68 -17.36
C ILE A 147 -14.43 19.78 -16.45
N THR A 148 -13.84 18.72 -17.00
CA THR A 148 -12.94 17.83 -16.27
C THR A 148 -11.71 18.59 -15.75
N ALA A 149 -11.08 19.44 -16.57
CA ALA A 149 -9.99 20.29 -16.13
C ALA A 149 -10.40 21.24 -14.99
N GLN A 150 -11.65 21.73 -15.01
CA GLN A 150 -12.19 22.55 -13.92
C GLN A 150 -12.41 21.75 -12.63
N MET A 151 -12.87 20.49 -12.71
CA MET A 151 -13.03 19.62 -11.54
C MET A 151 -11.72 19.49 -10.76
N PHE A 152 -10.59 19.23 -11.45
CA PHE A 152 -9.27 19.17 -10.83
C PHE A 152 -8.87 20.49 -10.18
N LYS A 153 -9.08 21.62 -10.88
CA LYS A 153 -8.79 22.97 -10.36
C LYS A 153 -9.60 23.30 -9.11
N TRP A 154 -10.89 22.95 -9.05
CA TRP A 154 -11.74 23.23 -7.90
C TRP A 154 -11.28 22.47 -6.65
N ILE A 155 -10.90 21.19 -6.78
CA ILE A 155 -10.38 20.41 -5.66
C ILE A 155 -9.03 20.97 -5.21
N HIS A 156 -8.09 21.15 -6.15
CA HIS A 156 -6.74 21.59 -5.83
C HIS A 156 -6.68 22.99 -5.19
N THR A 157 -7.57 23.91 -5.61
CA THR A 157 -7.67 25.25 -5.01
C THR A 157 -8.06 25.20 -3.53
N GLN A 158 -8.86 24.19 -3.14
CA GLN A 158 -9.32 24.04 -1.76
C GLN A 158 -8.37 23.16 -0.93
N GLU A 159 -7.74 22.17 -1.56
CA GLU A 159 -6.83 21.22 -0.93
C GLU A 159 -5.69 20.87 -1.88
N SER A 160 -4.62 21.66 -1.87
CA SER A 160 -3.49 21.46 -2.78
C SER A 160 -2.59 20.28 -2.41
N GLY A 161 -2.77 19.70 -1.21
CA GLY A 161 -1.93 18.62 -0.69
C GLY A 161 -2.38 17.21 -1.07
N VAL A 162 -3.63 17.03 -1.52
CA VAL A 162 -4.12 15.72 -1.98
C VAL A 162 -3.68 15.45 -3.41
N LYS A 163 -3.24 14.23 -3.69
CA LYS A 163 -2.80 13.83 -5.04
C LYS A 163 -4.01 13.47 -5.89
N LEU A 164 -4.22 14.19 -6.99
CA LEU A 164 -5.39 14.00 -7.86
C LEU A 164 -5.08 13.03 -8.99
N PHE A 165 -6.01 12.10 -9.24
CA PHE A 165 -5.87 11.03 -10.22
C PHE A 165 -6.96 11.11 -11.29
N LEU A 166 -6.55 10.81 -12.53
CA LEU A 166 -7.45 10.17 -13.49
C LEU A 166 -7.64 8.70 -13.04
N ASN A 167 -8.79 8.08 -13.27
CA ASN A 167 -8.98 6.64 -12.98
C ASN A 167 -9.89 6.01 -14.03
N ASP A 168 -9.43 4.95 -14.70
CA ASP A 168 -10.16 4.38 -15.83
C ASP A 168 -9.91 2.86 -16.03
N TYR A 169 -10.90 2.17 -16.60
CA TYR A 169 -10.80 0.76 -17.01
C TYR A 169 -10.57 0.62 -18.50
N GLY A 170 -10.14 -0.58 -18.93
CA GLY A 170 -10.00 -0.86 -20.37
C GLY A 170 -8.80 -0.16 -21.02
N VAL A 171 -7.98 0.55 -20.24
CA VAL A 171 -6.85 1.37 -20.71
C VAL A 171 -5.52 0.60 -20.77
N ALA A 172 -5.41 -0.54 -20.10
CA ALA A 172 -4.23 -1.42 -20.16
C ALA A 172 -4.59 -2.90 -20.28
N VAL A 173 -5.83 -3.28 -19.96
CA VAL A 173 -6.33 -4.66 -19.93
C VAL A 173 -7.74 -4.69 -20.48
N LYS A 174 -8.19 -5.84 -20.97
CA LYS A 174 -9.56 -6.00 -21.45
C LYS A 174 -10.55 -5.90 -20.29
N SER A 175 -11.63 -5.17 -20.48
CA SER A 175 -12.77 -5.12 -19.55
C SER A 175 -13.90 -6.07 -19.99
N GLN A 176 -14.73 -6.55 -19.05
CA GLN A 176 -15.92 -7.35 -19.35
C GLN A 176 -16.93 -6.64 -20.26
N TYR A 177 -16.89 -5.30 -20.28
CA TYR A 177 -17.76 -4.46 -21.10
C TYR A 177 -17.16 -4.15 -22.47
N THR A 178 -15.93 -4.59 -22.73
CA THR A 178 -15.23 -4.36 -24.00
C THR A 178 -15.17 -5.65 -24.81
N THR A 179 -15.86 -5.71 -25.95
CA THR A 179 -15.71 -6.79 -26.95
C THR A 179 -14.46 -6.62 -27.82
N VAL A 180 -13.51 -5.81 -27.33
CA VAL A 180 -12.44 -5.19 -28.10
C VAL A 180 -11.31 -6.19 -28.37
N TRP A 181 -10.88 -6.29 -29.64
CA TRP A 181 -9.72 -7.09 -30.10
C TRP A 181 -8.40 -6.50 -29.59
N THR A 182 -7.37 -7.32 -29.37
CA THR A 182 -6.14 -6.93 -28.62
C THR A 182 -5.45 -5.64 -29.12
N PRO A 183 -5.27 -5.40 -30.43
CA PRO A 183 -4.74 -4.13 -30.97
C PRO A 183 -5.58 -2.89 -30.68
N CYS A 184 -6.88 -3.04 -30.42
CA CYS A 184 -7.71 -1.92 -30.01
C CYS A 184 -7.51 -1.51 -28.53
N LEU A 185 -6.88 -2.35 -27.70
CA LEU A 185 -6.47 -1.97 -26.35
C LEU A 185 -5.33 -0.94 -26.37
N SER A 186 -4.41 -1.02 -27.34
CA SER A 186 -3.34 -0.03 -27.48
C SER A 186 -3.87 1.35 -27.90
N PHE A 187 -4.98 1.41 -28.65
CA PHE A 187 -5.66 2.69 -28.95
C PHE A 187 -6.29 3.29 -27.70
N LYS A 188 -6.90 2.48 -26.82
CA LYS A 188 -7.43 2.95 -25.54
C LYS A 188 -6.33 3.41 -24.59
N ALA A 189 -5.20 2.68 -24.52
CA ALA A 189 -4.02 3.12 -23.78
C ALA A 189 -3.50 4.47 -24.29
N SER A 190 -3.40 4.62 -25.62
CA SER A 190 -2.97 5.87 -26.25
C SER A 190 -3.93 7.03 -25.95
N ALA A 191 -5.25 6.81 -26.03
CA ALA A 191 -6.23 7.84 -25.70
C ALA A 191 -6.12 8.29 -24.23
N TYR A 192 -5.91 7.35 -23.31
CA TYR A 192 -5.73 7.66 -21.89
C TYR A 192 -4.43 8.43 -21.61
N ARG A 193 -3.34 8.01 -22.25
CA ARG A 193 -2.05 8.74 -22.26
C ARG A 193 -2.23 10.16 -22.78
N ASP A 194 -2.89 10.32 -23.93
CA ASP A 194 -3.04 11.62 -24.60
C ASP A 194 -3.89 12.57 -23.77
N GLN A 195 -4.94 12.09 -23.10
CA GLN A 195 -5.71 12.86 -22.12
C GLN A 195 -4.82 13.36 -20.97
N ALA A 196 -4.00 12.48 -20.41
CA ALA A 196 -3.09 12.85 -19.33
C ALA A 196 -2.03 13.87 -19.77
N ILE A 197 -1.44 13.70 -20.97
CA ILE A 197 -0.50 14.64 -21.56
C ILE A 197 -1.16 16.02 -21.76
N GLN A 198 -2.39 16.04 -22.28
CA GLN A 198 -3.11 17.28 -22.54
C GLN A 198 -3.37 18.06 -21.23
N LEU A 199 -3.93 17.40 -20.22
CA LEU A 199 -4.18 18.02 -18.91
C LEU A 199 -2.88 18.52 -18.26
N LYS A 200 -1.80 17.75 -18.35
CA LYS A 200 -0.47 18.18 -17.86
C LYS A 200 0.03 19.42 -18.59
N LYS A 201 -0.09 19.45 -19.93
CA LYS A 201 0.32 20.58 -20.77
C LYS A 201 -0.46 21.85 -20.46
N GLU A 202 -1.72 21.72 -20.09
CA GLU A 202 -2.59 22.81 -19.66
C GLU A 202 -2.33 23.30 -18.22
N GLY A 203 -1.38 22.69 -17.51
CA GLY A 203 -1.06 23.03 -16.12
C GLY A 203 -2.13 22.59 -15.12
N ILE A 204 -2.94 21.58 -15.47
CA ILE A 204 -3.92 20.99 -14.55
C ILE A 204 -3.17 20.19 -13.48
N PRO A 205 -3.55 20.32 -12.18
CA PRO A 205 -2.83 19.70 -11.07
C PRO A 205 -3.13 18.19 -10.94
N ILE A 206 -2.78 17.43 -11.97
CA ILE A 206 -2.86 15.98 -11.98
C ILE A 206 -1.58 15.39 -11.38
N TYR A 207 -1.72 14.46 -10.45
CA TYR A 207 -0.59 13.71 -9.90
C TYR A 207 -0.31 12.44 -10.72
N GLY A 208 -1.33 11.63 -11.00
CA GLY A 208 -1.11 10.29 -11.56
C GLY A 208 -2.28 9.74 -12.36
N MET A 209 -2.04 8.58 -12.96
CA MET A 209 -2.97 7.83 -13.80
C MET A 209 -3.37 6.52 -13.11
N GLY A 210 -4.64 6.37 -12.78
CA GLY A 210 -5.24 5.17 -12.21
C GLY A 210 -5.67 4.20 -13.30
N VAL A 211 -5.12 3.00 -13.27
CA VAL A 211 -5.53 1.87 -14.10
C VAL A 211 -6.29 0.91 -13.20
N GLN A 212 -7.62 0.80 -13.36
CA GLN A 212 -8.45 -0.02 -12.46
C GLN A 212 -7.89 -1.45 -12.34
N GLY A 213 -7.56 -2.11 -13.45
CA GLY A 213 -6.88 -3.41 -13.38
C GLY A 213 -7.82 -4.58 -13.04
N HIS A 214 -9.07 -4.52 -13.52
CA HIS A 214 -9.98 -5.66 -13.47
C HIS A 214 -9.66 -6.70 -14.54
N PHE A 215 -9.29 -7.90 -14.12
CA PHE A 215 -9.03 -9.06 -14.98
C PHE A 215 -10.16 -10.10 -14.87
N TYR A 216 -10.66 -10.51 -16.03
CA TYR A 216 -11.79 -11.44 -16.17
C TYR A 216 -11.30 -12.82 -16.65
N GLY A 217 -10.34 -13.38 -15.92
CA GLY A 217 -9.66 -14.63 -16.23
C GLY A 217 -8.19 -14.57 -15.82
N SER A 218 -7.52 -15.72 -15.85
CA SER A 218 -6.12 -15.88 -15.44
C SER A 218 -5.12 -15.98 -16.59
N ASP A 219 -5.60 -16.13 -17.83
CA ASP A 219 -4.77 -16.15 -19.04
C ASP A 219 -4.39 -14.72 -19.46
N ILE A 220 -3.32 -14.19 -18.85
CA ILE A 220 -2.86 -12.81 -19.06
C ILE A 220 -1.71 -12.76 -20.06
N ASP A 221 -1.87 -11.95 -21.11
CA ASP A 221 -0.76 -11.50 -21.96
C ASP A 221 0.09 -10.44 -21.21
N ILE A 222 1.06 -10.92 -20.43
CA ILE A 222 1.98 -10.08 -19.64
C ILE A 222 2.83 -9.17 -20.54
N VAL A 223 3.24 -9.65 -21.72
CA VAL A 223 4.07 -8.87 -22.66
C VAL A 223 3.27 -7.70 -23.21
N GLY A 224 2.05 -7.94 -23.69
CA GLY A 224 1.17 -6.88 -24.16
C GLY A 224 0.77 -5.92 -23.03
N LEU A 225 0.55 -6.42 -21.81
CA LEU A 225 0.26 -5.57 -20.66
C LEU A 225 1.44 -4.65 -20.33
N LYS A 226 2.66 -5.18 -20.30
CA LYS A 226 3.87 -4.36 -20.14
C LYS A 226 3.95 -3.28 -21.23
N TYR A 227 3.77 -3.66 -22.50
CA TYR A 227 3.79 -2.71 -23.60
C TYR A 227 2.79 -1.56 -23.41
N ARG A 228 1.57 -1.85 -22.96
CA ARG A 228 0.56 -0.81 -22.69
C ARG A 228 0.91 0.04 -21.47
N LEU A 229 1.53 -0.52 -20.43
CA LEU A 229 2.07 0.28 -19.32
C LEU A 229 3.22 1.19 -19.77
N ASP A 230 4.08 0.72 -20.69
CA ASP A 230 5.14 1.53 -21.29
C ASP A 230 4.53 2.72 -22.07
N LEU A 231 3.45 2.49 -22.85
CA LEU A 231 2.71 3.55 -23.53
C LEU A 231 2.12 4.58 -22.55
N LEU A 232 1.47 4.12 -21.47
CA LEU A 232 0.93 5.04 -20.46
C LEU A 232 2.03 5.86 -19.77
N ALA A 233 3.21 5.27 -19.56
CA ALA A 233 4.35 5.94 -18.94
C ALA A 233 4.88 7.13 -19.74
N GLU A 234 4.63 7.19 -21.05
CA GLU A 234 4.99 8.32 -21.92
C GLU A 234 4.32 9.64 -21.48
N ALA A 235 3.21 9.59 -20.72
CA ALA A 235 2.62 10.78 -20.13
C ALA A 235 3.52 11.47 -19.08
N GLY A 236 4.53 10.75 -18.58
CA GLY A 236 5.44 11.22 -17.55
C GLY A 236 4.72 11.53 -16.24
N LEU A 237 3.73 10.70 -15.90
CA LEU A 237 3.02 10.69 -14.62
C LEU A 237 3.10 9.28 -14.02
N PRO A 238 3.13 9.15 -12.68
CA PRO A 238 2.99 7.87 -12.01
C PRO A 238 1.71 7.11 -12.41
N ILE A 239 1.85 5.80 -12.59
CA ILE A 239 0.75 4.86 -12.79
C ILE A 239 0.43 4.18 -11.46
N TRP A 240 -0.85 4.08 -11.13
CA TRP A 240 -1.35 3.31 -10.01
C TRP A 240 -2.31 2.25 -10.50
N ILE A 241 -2.10 1.00 -10.11
CA ILE A 241 -3.12 -0.04 -10.30
C ILE A 241 -4.11 0.11 -9.15
N THR A 242 -5.32 0.58 -9.42
CA THR A 242 -6.21 1.11 -8.37
C THR A 242 -7.22 0.09 -7.86
N GLU A 243 -7.55 -0.94 -8.62
CA GLU A 243 -8.68 -1.85 -8.37
C GLU A 243 -8.38 -3.29 -8.82
N LEU A 244 -7.16 -3.78 -8.54
CA LEU A 244 -6.69 -5.08 -9.01
C LEU A 244 -7.63 -6.21 -8.55
N THR A 245 -8.19 -6.93 -9.52
CA THR A 245 -8.98 -8.15 -9.31
C THR A 245 -8.66 -9.17 -10.38
N ILE A 246 -8.62 -10.44 -10.01
CA ILE A 246 -8.49 -11.55 -10.97
C ILE A 246 -9.66 -12.50 -10.75
N GLN A 247 -10.66 -12.42 -11.62
CA GLN A 247 -11.83 -13.30 -11.53
C GLN A 247 -11.47 -14.66 -12.11
N GLU A 248 -11.16 -15.61 -11.23
CA GLU A 248 -10.75 -16.96 -11.60
C GLU A 248 -11.16 -17.94 -10.48
N GLN A 249 -11.87 -19.00 -10.86
CA GLN A 249 -12.36 -20.02 -9.93
C GLN A 249 -11.26 -21.02 -9.56
N ASP A 250 -10.34 -21.31 -10.49
CA ASP A 250 -9.17 -22.15 -10.21
C ASP A 250 -8.14 -21.35 -9.40
N GLU A 251 -8.06 -21.64 -8.10
CA GLU A 251 -7.19 -20.90 -7.18
C GLU A 251 -5.71 -20.97 -7.56
N ASN A 252 -5.24 -22.06 -8.18
CA ASN A 252 -3.83 -22.19 -8.58
C ASN A 252 -3.53 -21.34 -9.81
N LYS A 253 -4.46 -21.29 -10.78
CA LYS A 253 -4.33 -20.38 -11.93
C LYS A 253 -4.40 -18.92 -11.47
N LYS A 254 -5.31 -18.59 -10.55
CA LYS A 254 -5.42 -17.27 -9.95
C LYS A 254 -4.12 -16.86 -9.24
N ALA A 255 -3.54 -17.78 -8.46
CA ALA A 255 -2.27 -17.55 -7.76
C ALA A 255 -1.12 -17.24 -8.74
N LYS A 256 -0.99 -18.03 -9.81
CA LYS A 256 0.04 -17.82 -10.85
C LYS A 256 -0.15 -16.50 -11.59
N ALA A 257 -1.39 -16.15 -11.92
CA ALA A 257 -1.73 -14.88 -12.56
C ALA A 257 -1.41 -13.70 -11.64
N LEU A 258 -1.78 -13.79 -10.35
CA LEU A 258 -1.48 -12.77 -9.35
C LEU A 258 0.02 -12.54 -9.20
N GLU A 259 0.80 -13.61 -9.10
CA GLU A 259 2.27 -13.52 -9.01
C GLU A 259 2.84 -12.79 -10.23
N SER A 260 2.42 -13.17 -11.43
CA SER A 260 2.90 -12.58 -12.68
C SER A 260 2.54 -11.10 -12.78
N LEU A 261 1.30 -10.74 -12.43
CA LEU A 261 0.79 -9.37 -12.49
C LEU A 261 1.46 -8.46 -11.47
N ILE A 262 1.48 -8.82 -10.20
CA ILE A 262 2.08 -7.96 -9.17
C ILE A 262 3.59 -7.86 -9.39
N THR A 263 4.27 -8.93 -9.85
CA THR A 263 5.69 -8.85 -10.22
C THR A 263 5.93 -7.89 -11.38
N LEU A 264 5.10 -7.91 -12.42
CA LEU A 264 5.16 -6.91 -13.50
C LEU A 264 4.98 -5.49 -12.95
N PHE A 265 3.93 -5.25 -12.17
CA PHE A 265 3.63 -3.92 -11.63
C PHE A 265 4.72 -3.43 -10.68
N PHE A 266 5.26 -4.31 -9.84
CA PHE A 266 6.37 -4.01 -8.94
C PHE A 266 7.66 -3.68 -9.69
N SER A 267 7.89 -4.33 -10.83
CA SER A 267 9.11 -4.14 -11.63
C SER A 267 9.05 -3.00 -12.64
N HIS A 268 7.86 -2.47 -12.93
CA HIS A 268 7.67 -1.42 -13.92
C HIS A 268 7.99 -0.03 -13.34
N PRO A 269 8.94 0.74 -13.91
CA PRO A 269 9.48 1.96 -13.28
C PRO A 269 8.47 3.11 -13.14
N ALA A 270 7.43 3.14 -13.97
CA ALA A 270 6.37 4.14 -13.92
C ALA A 270 5.21 3.77 -12.97
N VAL A 271 5.13 2.52 -12.51
CA VAL A 271 4.10 2.14 -11.54
C VAL A 271 4.60 2.54 -10.16
N GLU A 272 3.75 3.18 -9.35
CA GLU A 272 4.09 3.59 -7.97
C GLU A 272 3.27 2.85 -6.90
N GLY A 273 2.17 2.20 -7.28
CA GLY A 273 1.36 1.46 -6.32
C GLY A 273 0.34 0.53 -6.96
N VAL A 274 -0.09 -0.44 -6.16
CA VAL A 274 -1.10 -1.45 -6.50
C VAL A 274 -2.07 -1.56 -5.33
N LEU A 275 -3.37 -1.51 -5.61
CA LEU A 275 -4.42 -1.77 -4.63
C LEU A 275 -5.35 -2.85 -5.16
N LEU A 276 -5.71 -3.77 -4.27
CA LEU A 276 -6.71 -4.79 -4.54
C LEU A 276 -8.11 -4.19 -4.42
N TRP A 277 -9.04 -4.55 -5.31
CA TRP A 277 -10.46 -4.18 -5.17
C TRP A 277 -11.18 -5.12 -4.20
N GLY A 278 -10.75 -5.08 -2.94
CA GLY A 278 -11.11 -6.06 -1.93
C GLY A 278 -10.23 -7.30 -1.96
N PHE A 279 -10.28 -8.07 -0.89
CA PHE A 279 -9.51 -9.30 -0.73
C PHE A 279 -10.32 -10.45 -0.12
N TRP A 280 -11.41 -10.13 0.60
CA TRP A 280 -12.20 -11.07 1.40
C TRP A 280 -13.52 -11.43 0.72
N ASP A 281 -13.77 -12.73 0.55
CA ASP A 281 -14.97 -13.27 -0.09
C ASP A 281 -16.29 -12.77 0.52
N HIS A 282 -16.39 -12.60 1.84
CA HIS A 282 -17.62 -12.11 2.46
C HIS A 282 -17.89 -10.60 2.23
N ALA A 283 -16.88 -9.84 1.78
CA ALA A 283 -16.99 -8.40 1.52
C ALA A 283 -16.89 -8.04 0.03
N MET A 284 -16.79 -9.03 -0.85
CA MET A 284 -16.62 -8.84 -2.28
C MET A 284 -17.85 -9.33 -3.06
N LYS A 285 -18.36 -8.48 -3.96
CA LYS A 285 -19.47 -8.85 -4.86
C LYS A 285 -19.12 -10.05 -5.75
N ASN A 286 -17.86 -10.15 -6.18
CA ASN A 286 -17.38 -11.31 -6.93
C ASN A 286 -16.36 -12.09 -6.10
N THR A 287 -16.83 -13.17 -5.49
CA THR A 287 -16.01 -14.03 -4.63
C THR A 287 -14.91 -14.77 -5.39
N ALA A 288 -15.03 -14.95 -6.71
CA ALA A 288 -13.97 -15.56 -7.53
C ALA A 288 -12.68 -14.72 -7.52
N ALA A 289 -12.78 -13.41 -7.29
CA ALA A 289 -11.64 -12.51 -7.19
C ALA A 289 -11.02 -12.44 -5.78
N ALA A 290 -11.67 -13.01 -4.76
CA ALA A 290 -11.16 -12.99 -3.40
C ALA A 290 -9.85 -13.80 -3.30
N ILE A 291 -8.94 -13.29 -2.46
CA ILE A 291 -7.67 -13.96 -2.13
C ILE A 291 -7.68 -14.53 -0.70
N THR A 292 -8.75 -14.28 0.06
CA THR A 292 -9.02 -14.92 1.35
C THR A 292 -10.44 -15.45 1.41
N THR A 293 -10.67 -16.48 2.22
CA THR A 293 -11.95 -17.19 2.33
C THR A 293 -12.43 -17.37 3.75
N GLY A 294 -13.76 -17.40 3.92
CA GLY A 294 -14.44 -17.72 5.16
C GLY A 294 -14.30 -16.66 6.27
N SER A 295 -14.97 -16.90 7.40
CA SER A 295 -15.05 -15.94 8.52
C SER A 295 -13.71 -15.62 9.19
N ASN A 296 -12.72 -16.53 9.07
CA ASN A 296 -11.40 -16.34 9.64
C ASN A 296 -10.43 -15.62 8.67
N VAL A 297 -10.90 -15.17 7.51
CA VAL A 297 -10.09 -14.45 6.52
C VAL A 297 -8.85 -15.27 6.11
N THR A 298 -9.03 -16.57 5.91
CA THR A 298 -7.93 -17.50 5.63
C THR A 298 -7.42 -17.28 4.20
N PRO A 299 -6.11 -17.09 3.97
CA PRO A 299 -5.56 -16.95 2.62
C PRO A 299 -5.81 -18.21 1.78
N ASN A 300 -6.35 -18.03 0.56
CA ASN A 300 -6.35 -19.10 -0.44
C ASN A 300 -4.99 -19.14 -1.17
N ALA A 301 -4.85 -19.96 -2.22
CA ALA A 301 -3.57 -20.08 -2.95
C ALA A 301 -3.04 -18.71 -3.45
N ALA A 302 -3.91 -17.81 -3.89
CA ALA A 302 -3.53 -16.47 -4.33
C ALA A 302 -3.17 -15.57 -3.13
N GLY A 303 -3.89 -15.68 -2.01
CA GLY A 303 -3.54 -14.99 -0.77
C GLY A 303 -2.19 -15.41 -0.20
N VAL A 304 -1.85 -16.70 -0.27
CA VAL A 304 -0.54 -17.23 0.14
C VAL A 304 0.57 -16.66 -0.74
N VAL A 305 0.39 -16.61 -2.05
CA VAL A 305 1.34 -15.96 -2.98
C VAL A 305 1.50 -14.48 -2.62
N TYR A 306 0.41 -13.75 -2.41
CA TYR A 306 0.46 -12.35 -2.00
C TYR A 306 1.29 -12.18 -0.72
N GLN A 307 0.99 -12.97 0.32
CA GLN A 307 1.71 -12.91 1.58
C GLN A 307 3.20 -13.29 1.43
N ARG A 308 3.54 -14.27 0.59
CA ARG A 308 4.93 -14.65 0.32
C ARG A 308 5.69 -13.51 -0.37
N LEU A 309 5.13 -12.92 -1.42
CA LEU A 309 5.79 -11.85 -2.19
C LEU A 309 6.11 -10.65 -1.29
N TYR A 310 5.12 -10.10 -0.60
CA TYR A 310 5.33 -8.92 0.25
C TYR A 310 6.00 -9.25 1.59
N GLY A 311 5.73 -10.44 2.13
CA GLY A 311 6.17 -10.88 3.45
C GLY A 311 7.55 -11.50 3.48
N GLN A 312 8.06 -11.98 2.34
CA GLN A 312 9.30 -12.75 2.24
C GLN A 312 10.12 -12.32 1.02
N ASP A 313 9.61 -12.49 -0.20
CA ASP A 313 10.42 -12.39 -1.43
C ASP A 313 10.87 -10.95 -1.73
N TRP A 314 10.02 -9.95 -1.44
CA TRP A 314 10.30 -8.52 -1.62
C TRP A 314 10.69 -7.83 -0.33
N LYS A 315 11.36 -8.56 0.55
CA LYS A 315 12.05 -8.01 1.70
C LYS A 315 13.54 -8.11 1.52
N THR A 316 14.24 -7.14 2.07
CA THR A 316 15.66 -7.28 2.32
C THR A 316 15.84 -7.81 3.73
N ASP A 317 16.68 -8.82 3.89
CA ASP A 317 17.33 -9.17 5.15
C ASP A 317 18.81 -9.38 4.83
N PHE A 318 19.66 -8.62 5.51
CA PHE A 318 21.09 -8.59 5.23
C PHE A 318 21.85 -8.69 6.54
N SER A 319 22.75 -9.66 6.59
CA SER A 319 23.66 -9.90 7.70
C SER A 319 25.10 -10.05 7.20
N HIS A 320 26.02 -9.27 7.76
CA HIS A 320 27.44 -9.33 7.36
C HIS A 320 28.36 -9.21 8.56
N ALA A 321 29.29 -10.16 8.69
CA ALA A 321 30.32 -10.14 9.71
C ALA A 321 31.51 -9.28 9.24
N ILE A 322 31.75 -8.18 9.94
CA ILE A 322 32.89 -7.29 9.72
C ILE A 322 34.07 -7.88 10.48
N SER A 323 35.00 -8.48 9.75
CA SER A 323 36.26 -9.05 10.27
C SER A 323 37.49 -8.16 10.00
N SER A 324 37.34 -7.15 9.14
CA SER A 324 38.38 -6.17 8.81
C SER A 324 37.76 -4.83 8.40
N HIS A 325 38.56 -3.76 8.42
CA HIS A 325 38.12 -2.43 8.00
C HIS A 325 37.95 -2.40 6.48
N GLY A 326 36.71 -2.40 6.00
CA GLY A 326 36.41 -2.34 4.58
C GLY A 326 34.94 -1.99 4.29
N PRO A 327 34.64 -1.39 3.13
CA PRO A 327 33.27 -1.09 2.74
C PRO A 327 32.49 -2.38 2.49
N VAL A 328 31.23 -2.40 2.93
CA VAL A 328 30.27 -3.48 2.66
C VAL A 328 29.25 -2.96 1.66
N THR A 329 29.06 -3.68 0.56
CA THR A 329 28.07 -3.34 -0.47
C THR A 329 27.01 -4.43 -0.53
N THR A 330 25.75 -4.04 -0.64
CA THR A 330 24.63 -4.96 -0.81
C THR A 330 23.52 -4.31 -1.64
N SER A 331 22.69 -5.14 -2.28
CA SER A 331 21.48 -4.70 -2.97
C SER A 331 20.29 -4.88 -2.05
N ALA A 332 19.37 -3.91 -2.05
CA ALA A 332 18.19 -3.93 -1.22
C ALA A 332 16.98 -3.33 -1.96
N PHE A 333 15.77 -3.71 -1.58
CA PHE A 333 14.55 -3.11 -2.11
C PHE A 333 14.38 -1.67 -1.58
N MET A 334 13.64 -0.81 -2.27
CA MET A 334 13.41 0.56 -1.77
C MET A 334 12.48 0.56 -0.57
N GLY A 335 12.73 1.49 0.35
CA GLY A 335 11.92 1.66 1.54
C GLY A 335 12.72 2.06 2.77
N ASP A 336 12.04 2.01 3.91
CA ASP A 336 12.58 2.46 5.18
C ASP A 336 13.24 1.31 5.94
N TYR A 337 14.45 1.54 6.43
CA TYR A 337 15.32 0.55 7.03
C TYR A 337 15.79 0.94 8.43
N SER A 338 16.17 -0.08 9.21
CA SER A 338 16.70 0.06 10.57
C SER A 338 17.96 -0.77 10.76
N LEU A 339 19.10 -0.25 10.33
CA LEU A 339 20.39 -0.93 10.50
C LEU A 339 20.72 -1.11 11.98
N LYS A 340 21.01 -2.34 12.41
CA LYS A 340 21.55 -2.63 13.75
C LYS A 340 22.96 -3.21 13.63
N VAL A 341 23.87 -2.74 14.46
CA VAL A 341 25.22 -3.29 14.56
C VAL A 341 25.33 -4.08 15.85
N LYS A 342 25.80 -5.33 15.78
CA LYS A 342 25.91 -6.22 16.94
C LYS A 342 27.35 -6.66 17.20
N ASN A 343 27.74 -6.73 18.47
CA ASN A 343 28.95 -7.41 18.95
C ASN A 343 28.54 -8.48 19.96
N ASN A 344 28.96 -9.74 19.78
CA ASN A 344 28.54 -10.87 20.62
C ASN A 344 27.01 -10.91 20.86
N ASN A 345 26.23 -10.72 19.78
CA ASN A 345 24.77 -10.61 19.78
C ASN A 345 24.16 -9.40 20.50
N HIS A 346 24.95 -8.53 21.12
CA HIS A 346 24.47 -7.28 21.72
C HIS A 346 24.47 -6.15 20.70
N VAL A 347 23.34 -5.46 20.55
CA VAL A 347 23.23 -4.29 19.68
C VAL A 347 24.04 -3.14 20.28
N ILE A 348 25.06 -2.68 19.57
CA ILE A 348 25.95 -1.58 19.96
C ILE A 348 25.66 -0.28 19.20
N HIS A 349 24.95 -0.35 18.08
CA HIS A 349 24.52 0.81 17.31
C HIS A 349 23.23 0.52 16.56
N THR A 350 22.40 1.55 16.36
CA THR A 350 21.19 1.49 15.53
C THR A 350 21.03 2.79 14.77
N GLU A 351 20.79 2.69 13.46
CA GLU A 351 20.54 3.82 12.57
C GLU A 351 19.33 3.51 11.68
N THR A 352 18.48 4.51 11.43
CA THR A 352 17.36 4.39 10.49
C THR A 352 17.60 5.23 9.27
N PHE A 353 17.28 4.71 8.09
CA PHE A 353 17.47 5.41 6.82
C PHE A 353 16.41 4.96 5.80
N THR A 354 16.17 5.78 4.78
CA THR A 354 15.35 5.43 3.62
C THR A 354 16.27 5.16 2.43
N LEU A 355 15.99 4.07 1.71
CA LEU A 355 16.63 3.73 0.45
C LEU A 355 15.68 4.06 -0.70
N ASP A 356 16.14 4.90 -1.63
CA ASP A 356 15.43 5.31 -2.84
C ASP A 356 16.20 4.89 -4.10
N LYS A 357 15.77 5.38 -5.27
CA LYS A 357 16.38 5.09 -6.58
C LYS A 357 17.83 5.54 -6.70
N ALA A 358 18.27 6.53 -5.92
CA ALA A 358 19.65 6.99 -5.95
C ALA A 358 20.60 6.10 -5.14
N GLY A 359 20.06 5.17 -4.34
CA GLY A 359 20.83 4.38 -3.40
C GLY A 359 21.22 5.18 -2.14
N LYS A 360 21.91 4.53 -1.20
CA LYS A 360 22.33 5.18 0.05
C LYS A 360 23.71 4.69 0.49
N ASN A 361 24.62 5.62 0.69
CA ASN A 361 25.89 5.37 1.37
C ASN A 361 25.72 5.70 2.86
N LEU A 362 26.09 4.76 3.73
CA LEU A 362 26.05 4.92 5.19
C LEU A 362 27.47 4.76 5.73
N THR A 363 27.87 5.65 6.64
CA THR A 363 29.15 5.55 7.34
C THR A 363 28.88 5.42 8.83
N ILE A 364 29.26 4.27 9.40
CA ILE A 364 29.01 3.96 10.81
C ILE A 364 30.32 4.07 11.57
N HIS A 365 30.37 4.97 12.55
CA HIS A 365 31.50 5.12 13.45
C HIS A 365 31.26 4.33 14.73
N LEU A 366 32.03 3.27 14.94
CA LEU A 366 31.97 2.45 16.17
C LEU A 366 33.14 2.84 17.10
N GLN A 367 32.88 2.95 18.40
CA GLN A 367 33.89 3.33 19.40
C GLN A 367 34.40 2.11 20.19
N GLY A 368 35.62 1.64 19.89
CA GLY A 368 36.28 0.56 20.63
C GLY A 368 36.89 -0.52 19.73
N THR A 369 37.48 -1.55 20.33
CA THR A 369 38.04 -2.71 19.61
C THR A 369 37.00 -3.82 19.54
N TYR A 370 36.56 -4.19 18.33
CA TYR A 370 35.55 -5.22 18.12
C TYR A 370 36.12 -6.36 17.27
N THR A 371 35.91 -7.60 17.71
CA THR A 371 36.46 -8.82 17.06
C THR A 371 35.50 -9.45 16.04
N CYS A 372 34.20 -9.18 16.15
CA CYS A 372 33.20 -9.55 15.15
C CYS A 372 32.02 -8.60 15.27
N VAL A 373 31.73 -7.86 14.20
CA VAL A 373 30.58 -6.95 14.16
C VAL A 373 29.60 -7.44 13.11
N VAL A 374 28.34 -7.65 13.46
CA VAL A 374 27.30 -8.05 12.51
C VAL A 374 26.38 -6.88 12.23
N VAL A 375 26.37 -6.38 11.00
CA VAL A 375 25.26 -5.53 10.52
C VAL A 375 24.06 -6.46 10.38
N SER A 376 22.96 -6.21 11.09
CA SER A 376 21.73 -7.01 11.02
C SER A 376 20.52 -6.10 10.89
N GLY A 377 19.56 -6.50 10.07
CA GLY A 377 18.22 -5.90 10.08
C GLY A 377 18.02 -4.70 9.18
N ILE A 378 18.49 -4.74 7.93
CA ILE A 378 17.92 -3.91 6.86
C ILE A 378 16.48 -4.42 6.63
N ARG A 379 15.54 -4.16 7.56
CA ARG A 379 14.13 -4.57 7.46
C ARG A 379 13.30 -3.44 6.87
N ASN A 380 12.71 -3.70 5.71
CA ASN A 380 11.85 -2.74 5.04
C ASN A 380 10.54 -2.53 5.84
N ARG A 381 10.23 -1.29 6.24
CA ARG A 381 8.94 -0.97 6.88
C ARG A 381 7.81 -0.74 5.88
N CYS A 382 8.12 -0.37 4.63
CA CYS A 382 7.17 -0.02 3.57
C CYS A 382 7.82 -0.22 2.21
N ILE A 383 7.26 -1.09 1.37
CA ILE A 383 7.75 -1.33 0.01
C ILE A 383 7.34 -0.15 -0.88
N TYR A 384 8.31 0.52 -1.49
CA TYR A 384 8.09 1.46 -2.59
C TYR A 384 8.77 0.90 -3.86
N ASN A 385 8.20 1.13 -5.04
CA ASN A 385 8.66 0.54 -6.31
C ASN A 385 10.09 0.96 -6.71
N LYS A 386 10.72 0.07 -7.50
CA LYS A 386 12.12 0.09 -7.99
C LYS A 386 12.62 1.38 -8.63
#